data_AF-A0A2D4GSL7-F1
#
_entry.id   AF-A0A2D4GSL7-F1
#
_cell.length_a   1.000
_cell.length_b   1.000
_cell.length_c   1.000
_cell.angle_alpha   90.00
_cell.angle_beta   90.00
_cell.angle_gamma   90.00
#
_symmetry.space_group_name_H-M   'P 1'
#
loop_
_entity.id
_entity.type
_entity.pdbx_description
1 polymer ?
#
loop_
_entity_poly.entity_id
_entity_poly.type
_entity_poly.pdbx_seq_one_letter_code
_entity_poly.pdbx_strand_id
1 'polypeptide(L)'
;FWCLQDPPLMFSEEYQAAVLKEYHAVLDQKREEYVIGELIWNFADFMTEQGVTRVMGNKKGIFTRQRQPKAAAFLLKERYWKIANESISWMPPAPCSACLP
;
A
#
# COMPACT_ATOMS: atom_id res chain seq x y z
N PHE A 1 6.36 -28.49 20.77
CA PHE A 1 5.95 -28.48 19.35
C PHE A 1 4.58 -27.83 19.24
N TRP A 2 4.49 -26.53 19.49
CA TRP A 2 3.28 -25.74 19.34
C TRP A 2 3.71 -24.46 18.63
N CYS A 3 3.71 -24.51 17.30
CA CYS A 3 3.94 -23.37 16.43
C CYS A 3 2.55 -22.88 16.00
N LEU A 4 1.91 -22.07 16.85
CA LEU A 4 0.67 -21.38 16.50
C LEU A 4 0.87 -19.90 16.81
N GLN A 5 1.42 -19.24 15.79
CA GLN A 5 1.49 -17.79 15.55
C GLN A 5 2.38 -17.00 16.51
N ASP A 6 3.69 -17.07 16.25
CA ASP A 6 4.60 -16.02 16.69
C ASP A 6 4.12 -14.65 16.14
N PRO A 7 4.20 -13.58 16.94
CA PRO A 7 3.81 -12.25 16.48
C PRO A 7 4.67 -11.82 15.29
N PRO A 8 4.12 -11.00 14.37
CA PRO A 8 4.91 -10.48 13.27
C PRO A 8 6.11 -9.69 13.81
N LEU A 9 7.31 -9.98 13.30
CA LEU A 9 8.56 -9.35 13.71
C LEU A 9 9.04 -8.35 12.68
N MET A 10 9.75 -7.32 13.13
CA MET A 10 10.34 -6.33 12.23
C MET A 10 11.13 -7.00 11.10
N PHE A 11 11.02 -6.43 9.90
CA PHE A 11 11.58 -6.93 8.64
C PHE A 11 10.88 -8.14 7.99
N SER A 12 9.87 -8.74 8.63
CA SER A 12 9.02 -9.75 7.98
C SER A 12 7.94 -9.10 7.10
N GLU A 13 7.40 -9.84 6.14
CA GLU A 13 6.31 -9.36 5.28
C GLU A 13 5.01 -9.20 6.07
N GLU A 14 4.76 -10.08 7.04
CA GLU A 14 3.61 -10.03 7.95
C GLU A 14 3.63 -8.75 8.77
N TYR A 15 4.82 -8.32 9.23
CA TYR A 15 4.97 -7.06 9.95
C TYR A 15 4.75 -5.85 9.06
N GLN A 16 5.26 -5.86 7.82
CA GLN A 16 4.98 -4.79 6.86
C GLN A 16 3.46 -4.67 6.61
N ALA A 17 2.77 -5.81 6.42
CA ALA A 17 1.34 -5.84 6.24
C ALA A 17 0.57 -5.36 7.49
N ALA A 18 0.98 -5.78 8.70
CA ALA A 18 0.37 -5.35 9.95
C ALA A 18 0.48 -3.83 10.14
N VAL A 19 1.67 -3.26 9.95
CA VAL A 19 1.86 -1.80 10.03
C VAL A 19 0.96 -1.07 9.03
N LEU A 20 0.88 -1.54 7.79
CA LEU A 20 0.01 -0.90 6.79
C LEU A 20 -1.46 -0.94 7.18
N LYS A 21 -1.96 -2.04 7.76
CA LYS A 21 -3.35 -2.13 8.25
C LYS A 21 -3.65 -1.07 9.31
N GLU A 22 -2.75 -0.87 10.26
CA GLU A 22 -2.91 0.15 11.29
C GLU A 22 -2.92 1.57 10.70
N TYR A 23 -2.02 1.86 9.75
CA TYR A 23 -2.03 3.14 9.04
C TYR A 23 -3.35 3.35 8.28
N HIS A 24 -3.81 2.35 7.54
CA HIS A 24 -5.05 2.41 6.78
C HIS A 24 -6.27 2.68 7.68
N ALA A 25 -6.33 2.07 8.88
CA ALA A 25 -7.42 2.29 9.82
C ALA A 25 -7.51 3.75 10.29
N VAL A 26 -6.37 4.39 10.56
CA VAL A 26 -6.32 5.81 10.94
C VAL A 26 -6.60 6.72 9.73
N LEU A 27 -6.07 6.37 8.55
CA LEU A 27 -6.29 7.12 7.32
C LEU A 27 -7.77 7.10 6.92
N ASP A 28 -8.48 5.99 7.12
CA ASP A 28 -9.92 5.90 6.86
C ASP A 28 -10.73 6.85 7.75
N GLN A 29 -10.37 6.97 9.03
CA GLN A 29 -11.02 7.93 9.94
C GLN A 29 -10.79 9.38 9.49
N LYS A 30 -9.56 9.70 9.03
CA LYS A 30 -9.19 11.08 8.70
C LYS A 30 -9.47 11.48 7.25
N ARG A 31 -9.72 10.51 6.37
CA ARG A 31 -10.15 10.69 4.99
C ARG A 31 -11.48 11.44 4.89
N GLU A 32 -12.38 11.21 5.84
CA GLU A 32 -13.69 11.88 5.88
C GLU A 32 -13.62 13.32 6.41
N GLU A 33 -12.49 13.68 7.05
CA GLU A 33 -12.31 14.99 7.69
C GLU A 33 -11.43 15.93 6.85
N TYR A 34 -10.18 15.53 6.55
CA TYR A 34 -9.18 16.44 5.95
C TYR A 34 -8.05 15.76 5.17
N VAL A 35 -7.90 14.43 5.24
CA VAL A 35 -6.85 13.70 4.51
C VAL A 35 -7.32 13.38 3.09
N ILE A 36 -6.67 13.97 2.09
CA ILE A 36 -7.09 13.84 0.68
C ILE A 36 -6.30 12.82 -0.13
N GLY A 37 -5.28 12.18 0.46
CA GLY A 37 -4.45 11.22 -0.26
C GLY A 37 -3.46 10.47 0.61
N GLU A 38 -3.06 9.30 0.14
CA GLU A 38 -2.08 8.42 0.76
C GLU A 38 -1.07 7.95 -0.29
N LEU A 39 0.23 8.08 0.02
CA LEU A 39 1.32 7.65 -0.85
C LEU A 39 2.29 6.79 -0.04
N ILE A 40 2.41 5.52 -0.42
CA ILE A 40 3.29 4.59 0.29
C ILE A 40 4.77 4.81 -0.04
N TRP A 41 5.61 4.73 0.99
CA TRP A 41 7.05 4.57 0.82
C TRP A 41 7.46 3.10 0.95
N ASN A 42 7.98 2.43 -0.08
CA ASN A 42 8.22 2.89 -1.45
C ASN A 42 7.57 1.92 -2.43
N PHE A 43 7.46 2.31 -3.70
CA PHE A 43 7.01 1.41 -4.74
C PHE A 43 7.89 0.15 -4.81
N ALA A 44 9.21 0.28 -4.92
CA ALA A 44 10.11 -0.86 -5.01
C ALA A 44 11.35 -0.69 -4.13
N ASP A 45 11.96 -1.81 -3.73
CA ASP A 45 13.26 -1.78 -3.07
C ASP A 45 14.32 -1.12 -3.96
N PHE A 46 15.17 -0.26 -3.37
CA PHE A 46 16.16 0.53 -4.10
C PHE A 46 17.51 0.61 -3.35
N MET A 47 18.57 0.95 -4.07
CA MET A 47 19.93 1.01 -3.51
C MET A 47 20.17 2.27 -2.70
N THR A 48 20.92 2.15 -1.62
CA THR A 48 21.39 3.25 -0.78
C THR A 48 22.87 3.07 -0.47
N GLU A 49 23.49 4.10 0.10
CA GLU A 49 24.78 3.95 0.77
C GLU A 49 24.72 2.85 1.84
N GLN A 50 25.90 2.32 2.16
CA GLN A 50 26.04 1.26 3.16
C GLN A 50 25.77 1.82 4.56
N GLY A 51 25.10 1.03 5.40
CA GLY A 51 24.85 1.38 6.79
C GLY A 51 24.24 0.21 7.53
N VAL A 52 24.37 0.21 8.86
CA VAL A 52 23.90 -0.90 9.72
C VAL A 52 22.40 -1.17 9.60
N THR A 53 21.61 -0.18 9.20
CA THR A 53 20.15 -0.31 8.98
C THR A 53 19.77 -0.52 7.51
N ARG A 54 20.74 -0.72 6.61
CA ARG A 54 20.54 -0.79 5.15
C ARG A 54 20.95 -2.15 4.61
N VAL A 55 20.05 -3.13 4.78
CA VAL A 55 20.26 -4.51 4.30
C VAL A 55 20.22 -4.53 2.77
N MET A 56 21.38 -4.39 2.14
CA MET A 56 21.53 -4.27 0.68
C MET A 56 20.62 -3.19 0.09
N GLY A 57 20.64 -2.00 0.70
CA GLY A 57 19.82 -0.86 0.31
C GLY A 57 18.58 -0.65 1.20
N ASN A 58 17.54 -0.03 0.62
CA ASN A 58 16.26 0.20 1.28
C ASN A 58 15.26 -0.91 0.90
N LYS A 59 14.75 -1.59 1.93
CA LYS A 59 13.82 -2.74 1.81
C LYS A 59 12.34 -2.41 2.12
N LYS A 60 11.99 -1.12 2.16
CA LYS A 60 10.61 -0.65 2.42
C LYS A 60 9.69 -0.76 1.20
N GLY A 61 10.18 -1.28 0.07
CA GLY A 61 9.37 -1.45 -1.13
C GLY A 61 8.22 -2.43 -0.90
N ILE A 62 7.06 -2.15 -1.49
CA ILE A 62 5.99 -3.16 -1.63
C ILE A 62 6.27 -4.16 -2.75
N PHE A 63 7.10 -3.74 -3.71
CA PHE A 63 7.72 -4.62 -4.68
C PHE A 63 9.19 -4.84 -4.33
N THR A 64 9.71 -6.01 -4.70
CA THR A 64 11.16 -6.24 -4.74
C THR A 64 11.81 -5.35 -5.80
N ARG A 65 13.14 -5.26 -5.80
CA ARG A 65 13.88 -4.56 -6.85
C ARG A 65 13.64 -5.18 -8.24
N GLN A 66 13.26 -6.46 -8.31
CA GLN A 66 12.91 -7.18 -9.54
C GLN A 66 11.41 -7.05 -9.87
N ARG A 67 10.68 -6.14 -9.20
CA ARG A 67 9.26 -5.84 -9.42
C ARG A 67 8.35 -7.05 -9.13
N GLN A 68 8.79 -7.97 -8.29
CA GLN A 68 7.94 -9.03 -7.76
C GLN A 68 7.16 -8.53 -6.54
N PRO A 69 5.86 -8.83 -6.42
CA PRO A 69 5.04 -8.33 -5.32
C PRO A 69 5.39 -9.03 -4.00
N LYS A 70 5.44 -8.25 -2.91
CA LYS A 70 5.39 -8.77 -1.54
C LYS A 70 3.93 -8.86 -1.07
N ALA A 71 3.67 -9.48 0.09
CA ALA A 71 2.33 -9.56 0.70
C ALA A 71 1.63 -8.19 0.81
N ALA A 72 2.39 -7.16 1.17
CA ALA A 72 1.91 -5.78 1.27
C ALA A 72 1.35 -5.21 -0.07
N ALA A 73 1.86 -5.67 -1.22
CA ALA A 73 1.37 -5.21 -2.52
C ALA A 73 -0.06 -5.70 -2.80
N PHE A 74 -0.39 -6.94 -2.42
CA PHE A 74 -1.75 -7.48 -2.57
C PHE A 74 -2.73 -6.73 -1.66
N LEU A 75 -2.33 -6.46 -0.43
CA LEU A 75 -3.12 -5.68 0.52
C LEU A 75 -3.44 -4.28 0.00
N LEU A 76 -2.44 -3.56 -0.53
CA LEU A 76 -2.66 -2.24 -1.12
C LEU A 76 -3.53 -2.29 -2.38
N LYS A 77 -3.36 -3.31 -3.22
CA LYS A 77 -4.18 -3.49 -4.42
C LYS A 77 -5.66 -3.56 -4.01
N GLU A 78 -6.01 -4.41 -3.06
CA GLU A 78 -7.40 -4.55 -2.58
C GLU A 78 -7.94 -3.22 -2.04
N ARG A 79 -7.16 -2.51 -1.22
CA ARG A 79 -7.55 -1.20 -0.68
C ARG A 79 -7.80 -0.16 -1.78
N TYR A 80 -6.86 0.01 -2.70
CA TYR A 80 -6.96 1.06 -3.72
C TYR A 80 -8.10 0.78 -4.70
N TRP A 81 -8.37 -0.49 -5.03
CA TRP A 81 -9.55 -0.88 -5.80
C TRP A 81 -10.85 -0.58 -5.06
N LYS A 82 -10.91 -0.84 -3.75
CA LYS A 82 -12.07 -0.49 -2.92
C LYS A 82 -12.33 1.02 -2.93
N ILE A 83 -11.32 1.83 -2.66
CA ILE A 83 -11.42 3.30 -2.65
C ILE A 83 -11.83 3.83 -4.03
N ALA A 84 -11.25 3.29 -5.10
CA ALA A 84 -11.59 3.69 -6.46
C ALA A 84 -13.07 3.42 -6.77
N ASN A 85 -13.59 2.24 -6.43
CA ASN A 85 -15.00 1.90 -6.63
C ASN A 85 -15.95 2.79 -5.82
N GLU A 86 -15.57 3.16 -4.60
CA GLU A 86 -16.33 4.14 -3.80
C GLU A 86 -16.34 5.52 -4.47
N SER A 87 -15.20 5.96 -5.03
CA SER A 87 -15.08 7.26 -5.70
C SER A 87 -15.81 7.35 -7.04
N ILE A 88 -15.89 6.25 -7.79
CA ILE A 88 -16.59 6.18 -9.08
C ILE A 88 -18.09 6.43 -8.91
N SER A 89 -18.68 6.05 -7.78
CA SER A 89 -20.10 6.30 -7.50
C SER A 89 -20.47 7.80 -7.45
N TRP A 90 -19.49 8.66 -7.20
CA TRP A 90 -19.65 10.12 -7.15
C TRP A 90 -19.35 10.82 -8.48
N MET A 91 -18.76 10.13 -9.47
CA MET A 91 -18.50 10.73 -10.77
C MET A 91 -19.78 10.70 -11.62
N PRO A 92 -20.23 11.85 -12.18
CA PRO A 92 -21.32 11.82 -13.14
C PRO A 92 -20.93 10.92 -14.33
N PRO A 93 -21.90 10.24 -14.97
CA PRO A 93 -21.61 9.41 -16.13
C PRO A 93 -20.85 10.23 -17.16
N ALA A 94 -19.83 9.63 -17.77
CA ALA A 94 -19.04 10.27 -18.81
C ALA A 94 -19.97 10.90 -19.85
N PRO A 95 -19.71 12.14 -20.32
CA PRO A 95 -20.53 12.77 -21.33
C PRO A 95 -20.61 11.84 -22.55
N CYS A 96 -21.85 11.57 -22.98
CA CYS A 96 -22.15 10.69 -24.10
C CYS A 96 -21.29 11.06 -25.31
N SER A 97 -20.54 10.09 -25.83
CA SER A 97 -19.68 10.25 -27.02
C SER A 97 -20.45 10.51 -28.33
N ALA A 98 -21.77 10.72 -28.25
CA ALA A 98 -22.65 11.04 -29.38
C ALA A 98 -22.71 12.54 -29.74
N CYS A 99 -21.99 13.39 -29.00
CA CYS A 99 -21.92 14.83 -29.28
C CYS A 99 -20.48 15.25 -29.61
N LEU A 100 -19.93 14.76 -30.72
CA LEU A 100 -18.84 15.45 -31.42
C LEU A 100 -19.37 15.85 -32.80
N PRO A 101 -19.15 17.10 -33.24
CA PRO A 101 -19.66 17.62 -34.51
C PRO A 101 -19.07 16.91 -35.73
#